data_AF-A0A4Z1FYJ5-F1
#
_entry.id   AF-A0A4Z1FYJ5-F1
#
_cell.length_a   1.000
_cell.length_b   1.000
_cell.length_c   1.000
_cell.angle_alpha   90.00
_cell.angle_beta   90.00
_cell.angle_gamma   90.00
#
_symmetry.space_group_name_H-M   'P 1'
#
loop_
_entity.id
_entity.type
_entity.pdbx_description
1 polymer ?
#
loop_
_entity_poly.entity_id
_entity_poly.type
_entity_poly.pdbx_seq_one_letter_code
_entity_poly.pdbx_strand_id
1 'polypeptide(L)'
;MDMDVPDLTTQGVTVDIVDYLDKKALVDALEGVDTVLSFIVTINDPDNRAQKTLIDACIEAGVLVFTLFQCGLFLNYFTYLHPSAKFMHIFPMPIDVKNCKAIIHKDTKAQITLTSVQDLARVVSKAVDYQNAWPEVSGVRANQVSVLDFIGLCEKTRGQSFIVESVQKSDLEKGMFTSSRFSVIAHPAVPEDHRDAFSQSYFSAFILALERGGWDASNEWNELLPNFRFTCAEEFLSDVWKHGPINRLASVLSRNLKTLKADFSLDLNYETVASQFRTLEAPCLRLSSEHYNAEFLNQICKPDARRIDSAP
;
A
#
# COMPACT_ATOMS: atom_id res chain seq x y z
N MET A 1 -12.04 5.82 -20.25
CA MET A 1 -10.94 6.80 -20.40
C MET A 1 -9.68 5.97 -20.40
N ASP A 2 -8.96 5.96 -21.52
CA ASP A 2 -7.65 5.32 -21.61
C ASP A 2 -6.75 5.96 -20.55
N MET A 3 -6.55 5.25 -19.45
CA MET A 3 -5.46 5.57 -18.54
C MET A 3 -4.20 5.17 -19.30
N ASP A 4 -3.34 6.14 -19.63
CA ASP A 4 -2.00 5.88 -20.17
C ASP A 4 -1.32 4.81 -19.31
N VAL A 5 -1.32 3.56 -19.78
CA VAL A 5 -0.42 2.52 -19.32
C VAL A 5 0.87 2.81 -20.07
N PRO A 6 1.93 3.34 -19.43
CA PRO A 6 3.27 3.28 -19.96
C PRO A 6 3.51 1.85 -20.35
N ASP A 7 3.74 1.67 -21.63
CA ASP A 7 4.28 0.45 -22.16
C ASP A 7 5.65 0.26 -21.50
N LEU A 8 5.71 -0.55 -20.43
CA LEU A 8 6.92 -0.75 -19.64
C LEU A 8 8.05 -1.34 -20.50
N THR A 9 7.70 -2.00 -21.61
CA THR A 9 8.68 -2.48 -22.59
C THR A 9 9.49 -1.35 -23.21
N THR A 10 8.89 -0.17 -23.42
CA THR A 10 9.60 1.04 -23.89
C THR A 10 10.63 1.57 -22.87
N GLN A 11 10.54 1.13 -21.63
CA GLN A 11 11.46 1.46 -20.55
C GLN A 11 12.49 0.34 -20.31
N GLY A 12 12.57 -0.66 -21.19
CA GLY A 12 13.50 -1.78 -21.05
C GLY A 12 13.08 -2.82 -20.01
N VAL A 13 11.81 -2.79 -19.56
CA VAL A 13 11.25 -3.78 -18.64
C VAL A 13 10.69 -4.95 -19.44
N THR A 14 11.13 -6.16 -19.12
CA THR A 14 10.50 -7.39 -19.63
C THR A 14 9.13 -7.57 -18.98
N VAL A 15 8.10 -7.80 -19.79
CA VAL A 15 6.71 -7.96 -19.31
C VAL A 15 6.21 -9.34 -19.72
N ASP A 16 6.01 -10.20 -18.74
CA ASP A 16 5.40 -11.52 -18.92
C ASP A 16 3.95 -11.51 -18.43
N ILE A 17 3.03 -11.93 -19.29
CA ILE A 17 1.61 -12.06 -18.96
C ILE A 17 1.37 -13.51 -18.54
N VAL A 18 1.10 -13.71 -17.25
CA VAL A 18 0.95 -15.03 -16.64
C VAL A 18 -0.36 -15.11 -15.85
N ASP A 19 -1.03 -16.26 -15.92
CA ASP A 19 -2.10 -16.59 -14.99
C ASP A 19 -1.49 -16.99 -13.64
N TYR A 20 -1.74 -16.21 -12.59
CA TYR A 20 -1.21 -16.47 -11.25
C TYR A 20 -1.78 -17.73 -10.59
N LEU A 21 -2.74 -18.41 -11.22
CA LEU A 21 -3.22 -19.74 -10.82
C LEU A 21 -2.49 -20.89 -11.54
N ASP A 22 -1.71 -20.61 -12.58
CA ASP A 22 -0.87 -21.58 -13.28
C ASP A 22 0.56 -21.57 -12.73
N LYS A 23 0.83 -22.49 -11.79
CA LYS A 23 2.16 -22.63 -11.19
C LYS A 23 3.25 -22.87 -12.24
N LYS A 24 2.99 -23.68 -13.27
CA LYS A 24 4.03 -24.03 -14.25
C LYS A 24 4.41 -22.79 -15.05
N ALA A 25 3.43 -22.02 -15.52
CA ALA A 25 3.68 -20.78 -16.24
C ALA A 25 4.44 -19.76 -15.38
N LEU A 26 4.13 -19.68 -14.07
CA LEU A 26 4.88 -18.86 -13.13
C LEU A 26 6.33 -19.32 -12.95
N VAL A 27 6.59 -20.63 -12.83
CA VAL A 27 7.96 -21.16 -12.73
C VAL A 27 8.76 -20.85 -13.99
N ASP A 28 8.17 -21.06 -15.17
CA ASP A 28 8.82 -20.74 -16.45
C ASP A 28 9.15 -19.23 -16.55
N ALA A 29 8.25 -18.35 -16.07
CA ALA A 29 8.47 -16.90 -16.09
C ALA A 29 9.47 -16.40 -15.01
N LEU A 30 9.71 -17.19 -13.96
CA LEU A 30 10.63 -16.86 -12.87
C LEU A 30 12.04 -17.41 -13.10
N GLU A 31 12.30 -18.10 -14.21
CA GLU A 31 13.62 -18.65 -14.52
C GLU A 31 14.69 -17.54 -14.58
N GLY A 32 15.71 -17.65 -13.73
CA GLY A 32 16.79 -16.66 -13.63
C GLY A 32 16.43 -15.39 -12.85
N VAL A 33 15.27 -15.34 -12.19
CA VAL A 33 14.87 -14.22 -11.32
C VAL A 33 15.39 -14.44 -9.89
N ASP A 34 16.25 -13.55 -9.41
CA ASP A 34 16.80 -13.65 -8.05
C ASP A 34 15.86 -13.10 -6.97
N THR A 35 15.05 -12.09 -7.28
CA THR A 35 14.22 -11.36 -6.31
C THR A 35 12.82 -11.11 -6.86
N VAL A 36 11.81 -11.45 -6.05
CA VAL A 36 10.39 -11.23 -6.36
C VAL A 36 9.77 -10.29 -5.33
N LEU A 37 9.20 -9.19 -5.85
CA LEU A 37 8.43 -8.22 -5.08
C LEU A 37 6.96 -8.40 -5.40
N SER A 38 6.17 -8.88 -4.44
CA SER A 38 4.72 -9.05 -4.65
C SER A 38 3.95 -7.78 -4.27
N PHE A 39 3.10 -7.32 -5.18
CA PHE A 39 2.11 -6.26 -4.97
C PHE A 39 0.68 -6.74 -5.26
N ILE A 40 0.45 -8.06 -5.20
CA ILE A 40 -0.86 -8.66 -5.48
C ILE A 40 -1.90 -8.18 -4.45
N VAL A 41 -3.04 -7.71 -4.95
CA VAL A 41 -4.22 -7.42 -4.13
C VAL A 41 -5.13 -8.64 -4.11
N THR A 42 -5.50 -9.10 -2.92
CA THR A 42 -6.28 -10.34 -2.75
C THR A 42 -7.78 -10.12 -2.54
N ILE A 43 -8.28 -8.90 -2.76
CA ILE A 43 -9.69 -8.55 -2.52
C ILE A 43 -10.69 -9.45 -3.28
N ASN A 44 -10.29 -9.96 -4.44
CA ASN A 44 -11.07 -10.88 -5.27
C ASN A 44 -10.45 -12.30 -5.34
N ASP A 45 -9.49 -12.62 -4.47
CA ASP A 45 -8.80 -13.91 -4.41
C ASP A 45 -9.08 -14.59 -3.07
N PRO A 46 -10.25 -15.25 -2.92
CA PRO A 46 -10.57 -15.99 -1.70
C PRO A 46 -9.47 -17.03 -1.43
N ASP A 47 -9.04 -17.10 -0.18
CA ASP A 47 -7.93 -17.93 0.30
C ASP A 47 -6.52 -17.54 -0.19
N ASN A 48 -6.36 -16.39 -0.86
CA ASN A 48 -5.09 -15.87 -1.38
C ASN A 48 -4.37 -16.88 -2.28
N ARG A 49 -5.09 -17.53 -3.20
CA ARG A 49 -4.54 -18.60 -4.04
C ARG A 49 -3.44 -18.08 -4.95
N ALA A 50 -3.59 -16.91 -5.57
CA ALA A 50 -2.59 -16.32 -6.46
C ALA A 50 -1.26 -16.10 -5.73
N GLN A 51 -1.31 -15.53 -4.52
CA GLN A 51 -0.13 -15.29 -3.69
C GLN A 51 0.54 -16.61 -3.28
N LYS A 52 -0.23 -17.62 -2.88
CA LYS A 52 0.30 -18.94 -2.51
C LYS A 52 0.97 -19.64 -3.70
N THR A 53 0.32 -19.65 -4.86
CA THR A 53 0.88 -20.23 -6.08
C THR A 53 2.16 -19.51 -6.49
N LEU A 54 2.21 -18.17 -6.38
CA LEU A 54 3.44 -17.40 -6.66
C LEU A 54 4.58 -17.79 -5.72
N ILE A 55 4.32 -17.94 -4.43
CA ILE A 55 5.33 -18.38 -3.44
C ILE A 55 5.84 -19.78 -3.80
N ASP A 56 4.94 -20.72 -4.08
CA ASP A 56 5.32 -22.09 -4.47
C ASP A 56 6.14 -22.11 -5.77
N ALA A 57 5.82 -21.23 -6.72
CA ALA A 57 6.58 -21.08 -7.95
C ALA A 57 7.96 -20.45 -7.72
N CYS A 58 8.07 -19.45 -6.84
CA CYS A 58 9.36 -18.86 -6.45
C CYS A 58 10.30 -19.90 -5.85
N ILE A 59 9.78 -20.76 -4.97
CA ILE A 59 10.54 -21.86 -4.36
C ILE A 59 11.04 -22.84 -5.42
N GLU A 60 10.18 -23.22 -6.37
CA GLU A 60 10.54 -24.18 -7.43
C GLU A 60 11.52 -23.60 -8.46
N ALA A 61 11.39 -22.31 -8.81
CA ALA A 61 12.29 -21.61 -9.72
C ALA A 61 13.64 -21.23 -9.07
N GLY A 62 13.79 -21.37 -7.75
CA GLY A 62 15.03 -21.05 -7.04
C GLY A 62 15.23 -19.54 -6.78
N VAL A 63 14.13 -18.77 -6.69
CA VAL A 63 14.17 -17.35 -6.32
C VAL A 63 14.82 -17.20 -4.93
N LEU A 64 15.79 -16.29 -4.81
CA LEU A 64 16.56 -16.10 -3.58
C LEU A 64 15.82 -15.25 -2.54
N VAL A 65 15.09 -14.22 -2.99
CA VAL A 65 14.37 -13.29 -2.12
C VAL A 65 12.93 -13.15 -2.60
N PHE A 66 11.98 -13.42 -1.70
CA PHE A 66 10.57 -13.09 -1.89
C PHE A 66 10.14 -12.15 -0.78
N THR A 67 9.47 -11.04 -1.12
CA THR A 67 8.90 -10.17 -0.10
C THR A 67 7.58 -9.50 -0.47
N LEU A 68 6.84 -9.12 0.58
CA LEU A 68 5.67 -8.25 0.55
C LEU A 68 5.93 -7.07 1.48
N PHE A 69 5.97 -5.86 0.92
CA PHE A 69 6.12 -4.64 1.72
C PHE A 69 4.81 -4.29 2.44
N GLN A 70 4.89 -4.15 3.76
CA GLN A 70 3.76 -3.73 4.60
C GLN A 70 3.93 -2.26 4.97
N CYS A 71 3.19 -1.37 4.31
CA CYS A 71 3.38 0.08 4.44
C CYS A 71 2.21 0.82 5.10
N GLY A 72 1.26 0.06 5.68
CA GLY A 72 0.00 0.61 6.17
C GLY A 72 -0.90 1.01 5.01
N LEU A 73 -1.49 2.21 5.10
CA LEU A 73 -2.35 2.78 4.08
C LEU A 73 -1.61 3.89 3.32
N PHE A 74 -1.86 3.98 2.01
CA PHE A 74 -1.32 5.10 1.25
C PHE A 74 -1.93 6.43 1.65
N LEU A 75 -1.07 7.37 2.06
CA LEU A 75 -1.46 8.74 2.39
C LEU A 75 -2.17 9.44 1.22
N ASN A 76 -1.85 9.05 -0.01
CA ASN A 76 -2.40 9.59 -1.25
C ASN A 76 -3.92 9.44 -1.37
N TYR A 77 -4.55 8.44 -0.72
CA TYR A 77 -6.01 8.30 -0.73
C TYR A 77 -6.71 9.53 -0.10
N PHE A 78 -6.07 10.19 0.85
CA PHE A 78 -6.62 11.37 1.53
C PHE A 78 -6.48 12.67 0.74
N THR A 79 -6.11 12.56 -0.55
CA THR A 79 -6.14 13.66 -1.51
C THR A 79 -7.20 13.47 -2.59
N TYR A 80 -8.25 12.68 -2.33
CA TYR A 80 -9.31 12.42 -3.31
C TYR A 80 -9.85 13.71 -3.99
N LEU A 81 -9.98 13.67 -5.33
CA LEU A 81 -10.19 14.78 -6.28
C LEU A 81 -8.99 15.71 -6.56
N HIS A 82 -7.86 15.45 -5.91
CA HIS A 82 -6.58 16.09 -6.15
C HIS A 82 -5.50 15.01 -6.33
N PRO A 83 -5.38 14.41 -7.53
CA PRO A 83 -4.42 13.33 -7.78
C PRO A 83 -3.01 13.72 -7.33
N SER A 84 -2.44 12.90 -6.44
CA SER A 84 -1.12 13.14 -5.84
C SER A 84 -0.07 12.11 -6.29
N ALA A 85 -0.45 11.16 -7.14
CA ALA A 85 0.41 10.18 -7.78
C ALA A 85 -0.13 9.84 -9.18
N LYS A 86 0.77 9.61 -10.14
CA LYS A 86 0.43 9.38 -11.56
C LYS A 86 -0.26 8.03 -11.78
N PHE A 87 0.15 7.03 -11.02
CA PHE A 87 -0.19 5.63 -11.24
C PHE A 87 -1.10 5.07 -10.16
N MET A 88 -1.86 5.93 -9.48
CA MET A 88 -2.72 5.49 -8.39
C MET A 88 -4.11 6.05 -8.60
N HIS A 89 -5.10 5.15 -8.68
CA HIS A 89 -6.49 5.55 -8.63
C HIS A 89 -6.88 5.80 -7.17
N ILE A 90 -7.28 7.03 -6.87
CA ILE A 90 -7.71 7.43 -5.53
C ILE A 90 -9.23 7.55 -5.51
N PHE A 91 -9.85 7.04 -4.45
CA PHE A 91 -11.29 7.08 -4.23
C PHE A 91 -11.58 7.51 -2.77
N PRO A 92 -12.82 7.86 -2.42
CA PRO A 92 -13.16 8.29 -1.07
C PRO A 92 -12.84 7.21 -0.03
N MET A 93 -12.32 7.61 1.12
CA MET A 93 -12.08 6.73 2.28
C MET A 93 -13.13 6.98 3.37
N PRO A 94 -13.28 6.07 4.37
CA PRO A 94 -14.14 6.30 5.53
C PRO A 94 -13.81 7.60 6.28
N ILE A 95 -12.54 8.04 6.23
CA ILE A 95 -12.12 9.38 6.62
C ILE A 95 -12.08 10.24 5.36
N ASP A 96 -13.20 10.92 5.10
CA ASP A 96 -13.44 11.72 3.91
C ASP A 96 -12.99 13.17 4.14
N VAL A 97 -11.75 13.44 3.73
CA VAL A 97 -11.12 14.75 3.91
C VAL A 97 -11.78 15.84 3.05
N LYS A 98 -12.29 15.47 1.87
CA LYS A 98 -12.99 16.39 0.96
C LYS A 98 -14.22 16.97 1.64
N ASN A 99 -15.07 16.09 2.16
CA ASN A 99 -16.36 16.47 2.75
C ASN A 99 -16.28 16.73 4.25
N CYS A 100 -15.11 16.57 4.86
CA CYS A 100 -14.89 16.73 6.31
C CYS A 100 -15.84 15.85 7.12
N LYS A 101 -15.82 14.55 6.78
CA LYS A 101 -16.61 13.52 7.45
C LYS A 101 -15.72 12.34 7.79
N ALA A 102 -16.06 11.64 8.86
CA ALA A 102 -15.43 10.38 9.19
C ALA A 102 -16.47 9.37 9.66
N ILE A 103 -16.36 8.12 9.21
CA ILE A 103 -17.11 6.99 9.74
C ILE A 103 -16.12 6.12 10.49
N ILE A 104 -16.33 5.95 11.79
CA ILE A 104 -15.41 5.23 12.68
C ILE A 104 -16.17 4.25 13.56
N HIS A 105 -15.46 3.22 14.03
CA HIS A 105 -15.98 2.41 15.12
C HIS A 105 -16.11 3.27 16.39
N LYS A 106 -17.26 3.16 17.09
CA LYS A 106 -17.64 4.03 18.22
C LYS A 106 -16.56 4.20 19.30
N ASP A 107 -15.87 3.12 19.64
CA ASP A 107 -14.87 3.10 20.71
C ASP A 107 -13.45 2.88 20.15
N THR A 108 -13.19 3.36 18.94
CA THR A 108 -11.92 3.14 18.24
C THR A 108 -10.72 3.62 19.08
N LYS A 109 -9.70 2.76 19.11
CA LYS A 109 -8.34 3.10 19.59
C LYS A 109 -7.29 2.74 18.55
N ALA A 110 -7.74 2.51 17.31
CA ALA A 110 -6.91 1.97 16.26
C ALA A 110 -5.78 2.95 15.92
N GLN A 111 -4.62 2.37 15.62
CA GLN A 111 -3.50 3.06 15.01
C GLN A 111 -3.55 2.88 13.50
N ILE A 112 -3.05 3.87 12.78
CA ILE A 112 -2.88 3.82 11.33
C ILE A 112 -1.49 4.33 10.98
N THR A 113 -0.80 3.58 10.14
CA THR A 113 0.41 4.01 9.46
C THR A 113 0.05 4.55 8.08
N LEU A 114 0.45 5.79 7.82
CA LEU A 114 0.25 6.45 6.52
C LEU A 114 1.58 6.67 5.81
N THR A 115 1.78 5.98 4.70
CA THR A 115 2.99 6.06 3.87
C THR A 115 2.63 6.60 2.49
N SER A 116 3.38 7.54 1.93
CA SER A 116 3.11 7.94 0.54
C SER A 116 3.58 6.85 -0.43
N VAL A 117 2.91 6.70 -1.58
CA VAL A 117 3.36 5.75 -2.61
C VAL A 117 4.78 6.10 -3.11
N GLN A 118 5.12 7.39 -3.11
CA GLN A 118 6.47 7.87 -3.42
C GLN A 118 7.50 7.42 -2.39
N ASP A 119 7.18 7.46 -1.09
CA ASP A 119 8.08 6.97 -0.05
C ASP A 119 8.26 5.46 -0.17
N LEU A 120 7.18 4.71 -0.39
CA LEU A 120 7.28 3.27 -0.58
C LEU A 120 8.17 2.92 -1.78
N ALA A 121 7.96 3.58 -2.92
CA ALA A 121 8.80 3.38 -4.11
C ALA A 121 10.30 3.63 -3.82
N ARG A 122 10.62 4.69 -3.07
CA ARG A 122 12.00 5.00 -2.67
C ARG A 122 12.57 4.00 -1.66
N VAL A 123 11.75 3.47 -0.75
CA VAL A 123 12.17 2.39 0.17
C VAL A 123 12.46 1.12 -0.60
N VAL A 124 11.55 0.70 -1.49
CA VAL A 124 11.72 -0.49 -2.34
C VAL A 124 12.97 -0.36 -3.22
N SER A 125 13.20 0.81 -3.83
CA SER A 125 14.43 1.04 -4.60
C SER A 125 15.68 0.85 -3.75
N LYS A 126 15.69 1.34 -2.51
CA LYS A 126 16.82 1.13 -1.58
C LYS A 126 16.93 -0.31 -1.09
N ALA A 127 15.81 -1.01 -0.97
CA ALA A 127 15.79 -2.41 -0.58
C ALA A 127 16.47 -3.28 -1.64
N VAL A 128 16.19 -3.06 -2.93
CA VAL A 128 16.83 -3.77 -4.04
C VAL A 128 18.36 -3.63 -4.00
N ASP A 129 18.87 -2.44 -3.64
CA ASP A 129 20.31 -2.20 -3.50
C ASP A 129 20.89 -2.62 -2.14
N TYR A 130 20.06 -3.17 -1.24
CA TYR A 130 20.47 -3.52 0.11
C TYR A 130 21.23 -4.86 0.12
N GLN A 131 22.51 -4.81 0.50
CA GLN A 131 23.43 -5.95 0.38
C GLN A 131 23.28 -7.02 1.47
N ASN A 132 22.64 -6.68 2.60
CA ASN A 132 22.47 -7.63 3.69
C ASN A 132 21.14 -8.37 3.57
N ALA A 133 20.95 -9.38 4.42
CA ALA A 133 19.70 -10.12 4.50
C ALA A 133 18.50 -9.17 4.71
N TRP A 134 17.44 -9.39 3.94
CA TRP A 134 16.19 -8.67 4.09
C TRP A 134 15.45 -9.16 5.33
N PRO A 135 14.66 -8.30 5.99
CA PRO A 135 13.90 -8.70 7.16
C PRO A 135 12.76 -9.63 6.74
N GLU A 136 12.48 -10.64 7.57
CA GLU A 136 11.35 -11.57 7.37
C GLU A 136 10.02 -10.82 7.24
N VAL A 137 9.83 -9.80 8.09
CA VAL A 137 8.72 -8.84 7.97
C VAL A 137 9.25 -7.58 7.29
N SER A 138 8.69 -7.23 6.14
CA SER A 138 9.09 -6.03 5.38
C SER A 138 8.20 -4.83 5.70
N GLY A 139 8.15 -4.45 6.98
CA GLY A 139 7.37 -3.30 7.46
C GLY A 139 8.01 -1.95 7.14
N VAL A 140 7.19 -0.98 6.75
CA VAL A 140 7.53 0.41 6.48
C VAL A 140 6.57 1.30 7.27
N ARG A 141 7.09 2.00 8.28
CA ARG A 141 6.30 2.85 9.18
C ARG A 141 6.64 4.33 9.01
N ALA A 142 5.88 5.04 8.18
CA ALA A 142 6.06 6.49 8.01
C ALA A 142 5.33 7.30 9.09
N ASN A 143 4.05 7.65 8.87
CA ASN A 143 3.26 8.47 9.79
C ASN A 143 2.32 7.57 10.61
N GLN A 144 2.81 6.99 11.72
CA GLN A 144 1.98 6.22 12.65
C GLN A 144 1.28 7.15 13.63
N VAL A 145 -0.05 7.13 13.65
CA VAL A 145 -0.90 7.98 14.49
C VAL A 145 -2.18 7.24 14.88
N SER A 146 -2.88 7.71 15.92
CA SER A 146 -4.23 7.22 16.18
C SER A 146 -5.20 7.72 15.09
N VAL A 147 -6.26 6.97 14.83
CA VAL A 147 -7.31 7.37 13.87
C VAL A 147 -7.92 8.72 14.27
N LEU A 148 -8.11 8.96 15.57
CA LEU A 148 -8.68 10.22 16.07
C LEU A 148 -7.71 11.40 15.87
N ASP A 149 -6.42 11.20 16.13
CA ASP A 149 -5.40 12.24 15.88
C ASP A 149 -5.27 12.54 14.39
N PHE A 150 -5.40 11.52 13.53
CA PHE A 150 -5.41 11.73 12.09
C PHE A 150 -6.62 12.53 11.62
N ILE A 151 -7.82 12.30 12.18
CA ILE A 151 -8.99 13.14 11.93
C ILE A 151 -8.71 14.58 12.36
N GLY A 152 -8.15 14.80 13.55
CA GLY A 152 -7.77 16.14 14.03
C GLY A 152 -6.75 16.83 13.12
N LEU A 153 -5.79 16.07 12.56
CA LEU A 153 -4.86 16.59 11.54
C LEU A 153 -5.60 17.03 10.27
N CYS A 154 -6.57 16.25 9.82
CA CYS A 154 -7.39 16.58 8.66
C CYS A 154 -8.26 17.83 8.92
N GLU A 155 -8.87 17.95 10.10
CA GLU A 155 -9.62 19.15 10.53
C GLU A 155 -8.74 20.40 10.47
N LYS A 156 -7.53 20.34 11.05
CA LYS A 156 -6.53 21.41 11.01
C LYS A 156 -6.17 21.79 9.57
N THR A 157 -5.99 20.80 8.71
CA THR A 157 -5.65 21.00 7.29
C THR A 157 -6.77 21.71 6.54
N ARG A 158 -8.03 21.37 6.83
CA ARG A 158 -9.21 21.92 6.16
C ARG A 158 -9.71 23.21 6.80
N GLY A 159 -9.30 23.52 8.04
CA GLY A 159 -9.78 24.67 8.79
C GLY A 159 -11.23 24.55 9.25
N GLN A 160 -11.77 23.33 9.32
CA GLN A 160 -13.14 23.05 9.75
C GLN A 160 -13.22 21.71 10.48
N SER A 161 -14.14 21.60 11.44
CA SER A 161 -14.41 20.36 12.17
C SER A 161 -15.05 19.31 11.28
N PHE A 162 -14.79 18.04 11.57
CA PHE A 162 -15.38 16.91 10.88
C PHE A 162 -16.71 16.51 11.52
N ILE A 163 -17.64 16.07 10.68
CA ILE A 163 -18.80 15.31 11.15
C ILE A 163 -18.35 13.86 11.33
N VAL A 164 -18.22 13.42 12.57
CA VAL A 164 -17.78 12.06 12.90
C VAL A 164 -19.00 11.20 13.25
N GLU A 165 -19.27 10.20 12.42
CA GLU A 165 -20.33 9.22 12.62
C GLU A 165 -19.74 7.94 13.22
N SER A 166 -20.26 7.56 14.38
CA SER A 166 -19.85 6.35 15.08
C SER A 166 -20.75 5.18 14.71
N VAL A 167 -20.14 4.07 14.34
CA VAL A 167 -20.85 2.83 13.96
C VAL A 167 -20.49 1.69 14.90
N GLN A 168 -21.44 0.78 15.11
CA GLN A 168 -21.27 -0.38 15.99
C GLN A 168 -20.59 -1.51 15.24
N LYS A 169 -19.76 -2.29 15.94
CA LYS A 169 -19.10 -3.49 15.37
C LYS A 169 -20.11 -4.46 14.75
N SER A 170 -21.27 -4.66 15.38
CA SER A 170 -22.32 -5.57 14.88
C SER A 170 -22.93 -5.14 13.55
N ASP A 171 -22.89 -3.85 13.24
CA ASP A 171 -23.37 -3.31 11.97
C ASP A 171 -22.28 -3.51 10.91
N LEU A 172 -21.05 -3.14 11.24
CA LEU A 172 -19.88 -3.39 10.38
C LEU A 172 -19.73 -4.85 9.96
N GLU A 173 -19.95 -5.81 10.87
CA GLU A 173 -19.87 -7.26 10.57
C GLU A 173 -20.95 -7.74 9.59
N LYS A 174 -22.05 -7.01 9.45
CA LYS A 174 -23.09 -7.28 8.45
C LYS A 174 -22.79 -6.61 7.10
N GLY A 175 -21.67 -5.90 6.98
CA GLY A 175 -21.32 -5.11 5.80
C GLY A 175 -22.24 -3.90 5.58
N MET A 176 -23.01 -3.52 6.61
CA MET A 176 -23.99 -2.44 6.54
C MET A 176 -23.79 -1.52 7.73
N PHE A 177 -23.66 -0.22 7.51
CA PHE A 177 -23.73 0.76 8.60
C PHE A 177 -24.85 1.75 8.35
N THR A 178 -25.44 2.22 9.45
CA THR A 178 -26.55 3.17 9.46
C THR A 178 -26.05 4.60 9.18
N SER A 179 -25.48 4.82 8.00
CA SER A 179 -25.22 6.16 7.48
C SER A 179 -25.77 6.26 6.06
N SER A 180 -26.75 7.14 5.87
CA SER A 180 -27.37 7.38 4.57
C SER A 180 -26.59 8.35 3.68
N ARG A 181 -25.36 8.75 4.08
CA ARG A 181 -24.63 9.87 3.46
C ARG A 181 -23.11 9.64 3.34
N PHE A 182 -22.66 8.39 3.25
CA PHE A 182 -21.25 8.08 2.96
C PHE A 182 -20.90 8.42 1.50
N SER A 183 -19.61 8.60 1.23
CA SER A 183 -19.13 8.86 -0.13
C SER A 183 -19.09 7.57 -0.94
N VAL A 184 -19.79 7.56 -2.07
CA VAL A 184 -19.85 6.42 -2.98
C VAL A 184 -18.55 6.29 -3.75
N ILE A 185 -17.95 5.10 -3.70
CA ILE A 185 -16.78 4.74 -4.50
C ILE A 185 -17.25 4.53 -5.95
N ALA A 186 -16.85 5.45 -6.82
CA ALA A 186 -17.02 5.30 -8.26
C ALA A 186 -15.74 4.66 -8.83
N HIS A 187 -15.76 3.34 -9.02
CA HIS A 187 -14.67 2.59 -9.61
C HIS A 187 -15.07 2.04 -10.99
N PRO A 188 -14.21 2.10 -12.03
CA PRO A 188 -14.52 1.51 -13.34
C PRO A 188 -14.87 0.01 -13.29
N ALA A 189 -14.27 -0.72 -12.35
CA ALA A 189 -14.54 -2.14 -12.13
C ALA A 189 -15.86 -2.45 -11.39
N VAL A 190 -16.58 -1.42 -10.90
CA VAL A 190 -17.82 -1.58 -10.13
C VAL A 190 -18.99 -0.98 -10.93
N PRO A 191 -19.96 -1.80 -11.38
CA PRO A 191 -21.14 -1.33 -12.09
C PRO A 191 -21.93 -0.30 -11.26
N GLU A 192 -22.56 0.67 -11.93
CA GLU A 192 -23.16 1.83 -11.27
C GLU A 192 -24.23 1.47 -10.23
N ASP A 193 -25.04 0.47 -10.54
CA ASP A 193 -26.11 -0.09 -9.71
C ASP A 193 -25.60 -0.85 -8.48
N HIS A 194 -24.32 -1.21 -8.46
CA HIS A 194 -23.68 -1.90 -7.34
C HIS A 194 -22.78 -1.01 -6.48
N ARG A 195 -22.55 0.25 -6.87
CA ARG A 195 -21.58 1.13 -6.19
C ARG A 195 -21.91 1.40 -4.72
N ASP A 196 -23.19 1.61 -4.39
CA ASP A 196 -23.61 1.88 -3.01
C ASP A 196 -23.33 0.67 -2.10
N ALA A 197 -23.76 -0.52 -2.53
CA ALA A 197 -23.54 -1.76 -1.79
C ALA A 197 -22.04 -2.10 -1.66
N PHE A 198 -21.29 -1.92 -2.76
CA PHE A 198 -19.84 -2.10 -2.74
C PHE A 198 -19.17 -1.15 -1.74
N SER A 199 -19.54 0.13 -1.76
CA SER A 199 -18.96 1.14 -0.88
C SER A 199 -19.27 0.87 0.59
N GLN A 200 -20.50 0.46 0.92
CA GLN A 200 -20.86 0.06 2.28
C GLN A 200 -20.04 -1.13 2.76
N SER A 201 -19.93 -2.17 1.93
CA SER A 201 -19.17 -3.37 2.24
C SER A 201 -17.68 -3.05 2.41
N TYR A 202 -17.10 -2.28 1.48
CA TYR A 202 -15.69 -1.87 1.52
C TYR A 202 -15.37 -1.03 2.76
N PHE A 203 -16.14 0.01 3.05
CA PHE A 203 -15.93 0.82 4.25
C PHE A 203 -16.12 0.01 5.52
N SER A 204 -17.07 -0.92 5.56
CA SER A 204 -17.27 -1.80 6.72
C SER A 204 -16.05 -2.69 6.96
N ALA A 205 -15.58 -3.36 5.91
CA ALA A 205 -14.40 -4.21 5.95
C ALA A 205 -13.14 -3.42 6.31
N PHE A 206 -12.99 -2.21 5.75
CA PHE A 206 -11.87 -1.31 6.05
C PHE A 206 -11.82 -0.94 7.53
N ILE A 207 -12.96 -0.52 8.11
CA ILE A 207 -13.02 -0.12 9.52
C ILE A 207 -12.75 -1.34 10.41
N LEU A 208 -13.32 -2.51 10.12
CA LEU A 208 -13.02 -3.73 10.87
C LEU A 208 -11.54 -4.12 10.81
N ALA A 209 -10.91 -3.98 9.64
CA ALA A 209 -9.48 -4.25 9.48
C ALA A 209 -8.63 -3.24 10.25
N LEU A 210 -9.00 -1.97 10.22
CA LEU A 210 -8.36 -0.91 11.00
C LEU A 210 -8.38 -1.24 12.50
N GLU A 211 -9.54 -1.63 13.04
CA GLU A 211 -9.68 -2.03 14.46
C GLU A 211 -8.86 -3.28 14.83
N ARG A 212 -8.50 -4.12 13.86
CA ARG A 212 -7.62 -5.28 14.04
C ARG A 212 -6.13 -4.95 13.88
N GLY A 213 -5.77 -3.68 13.68
CA GLY A 213 -4.39 -3.25 13.41
C GLY A 213 -3.93 -3.61 11.99
N GLY A 214 -4.86 -3.75 11.05
CA GLY A 214 -4.54 -4.09 9.65
C GLY A 214 -3.73 -3.02 8.93
N TRP A 215 -3.80 -1.77 9.40
CA TRP A 215 -3.05 -0.64 8.86
C TRP A 215 -1.91 -0.17 9.77
N ASP A 216 -1.62 -0.92 10.83
CA ASP A 216 -0.56 -0.59 11.79
C ASP A 216 0.71 -1.36 11.44
N ALA A 217 1.51 -0.80 10.52
CA ALA A 217 2.71 -1.44 10.01
C ALA A 217 3.88 -1.37 11.01
N SER A 218 4.72 -2.40 10.99
CA SER A 218 6.00 -2.45 11.67
C SER A 218 7.07 -1.62 10.94
N ASN A 219 8.29 -1.58 11.47
CA ASN A 219 9.31 -0.58 11.11
C ASN A 219 10.67 -1.17 10.75
N GLU A 220 10.75 -2.41 10.28
CA GLU A 220 12.01 -3.08 9.95
C GLU A 220 12.82 -2.28 8.92
N TRP A 221 12.18 -1.81 7.85
CA TRP A 221 12.88 -0.98 6.86
C TRP A 221 13.29 0.40 7.39
N ASN A 222 12.59 0.93 8.40
CA ASN A 222 13.03 2.16 9.06
C ASN A 222 14.34 1.94 9.83
N GLU A 223 14.50 0.78 10.46
CA GLU A 223 15.72 0.42 11.21
C GLU A 223 16.90 0.17 10.28
N LEU A 224 16.65 -0.48 9.13
CA LEU A 224 17.67 -0.72 8.10
C LEU A 224 18.04 0.54 7.32
N LEU A 225 17.12 1.51 7.21
CA LEU A 225 17.32 2.78 6.51
C LEU A 225 17.17 3.98 7.45
N PRO A 226 18.04 4.12 8.48
CA PRO A 226 17.86 5.13 9.55
C PRO A 226 17.97 6.58 9.05
N ASN A 227 18.61 6.78 7.90
CA ASN A 227 18.76 8.10 7.28
C ASN A 227 17.61 8.44 6.31
N PHE A 228 16.69 7.51 6.06
CA PHE A 228 15.55 7.74 5.19
C PHE A 228 14.58 8.74 5.83
N ARG A 229 14.20 9.76 5.07
CA ARG A 229 13.22 10.77 5.52
C ARG A 229 11.90 10.55 4.81
N PHE A 230 10.92 10.10 5.58
CA PHE A 230 9.55 9.94 5.12
C PHE A 230 8.85 11.29 4.95
N THR A 231 7.89 11.32 4.05
CA THR A 231 7.02 12.48 3.85
C THR A 231 6.15 12.69 5.09
N CYS A 232 6.15 13.90 5.64
CA CYS A 232 5.27 14.26 6.74
C CYS A 232 3.82 14.41 6.26
N ALA A 233 2.88 13.73 6.93
CA ALA A 233 1.46 13.76 6.57
C ALA A 233 0.86 15.18 6.64
N GLU A 234 1.21 15.97 7.66
CA GLU A 234 0.68 17.34 7.82
C GLU A 234 1.09 18.24 6.64
N GLU A 235 2.38 18.22 6.31
CA GLU A 235 2.93 19.04 5.23
C GLU A 235 2.34 18.63 3.88
N PHE A 236 2.27 17.32 3.62
CA PHE A 236 1.73 16.76 2.40
C PHE A 236 0.25 17.12 2.20
N LEU A 237 -0.59 16.89 3.21
CA LEU A 237 -2.02 17.19 3.12
C LEU A 237 -2.27 18.70 3.09
N SER A 238 -1.55 19.48 3.89
CA SER A 238 -1.63 20.94 3.85
C SER A 238 -1.32 21.50 2.47
N ASP A 239 -0.25 21.04 1.83
CA ASP A 239 0.15 21.50 0.50
C ASP A 239 -0.96 21.23 -0.52
N VAL A 240 -1.49 20.00 -0.55
CA VAL A 240 -2.53 19.61 -1.50
C VAL A 240 -3.85 20.35 -1.27
N TRP A 241 -4.31 20.41 -0.02
CA TRP A 241 -5.64 20.97 0.31
C TRP A 241 -5.66 22.51 0.40
N LYS A 242 -4.50 23.18 0.56
CA LYS A 242 -4.40 24.66 0.51
C LYS A 242 -4.18 25.21 -0.88
N HIS A 243 -3.41 24.51 -1.72
CA HIS A 243 -2.93 25.08 -2.99
C HIS A 243 -3.57 24.46 -4.25
N GLY A 244 -4.32 23.37 -4.11
CA GLY A 244 -4.90 22.63 -5.23
C GLY A 244 -3.83 21.97 -6.13
N PRO A 245 -4.23 21.19 -7.14
CA PRO A 245 -3.31 20.37 -7.95
C PRO A 245 -2.35 21.21 -8.84
N ILE A 246 -2.67 22.48 -9.10
CA ILE A 246 -1.95 23.32 -10.09
C ILE A 246 -0.64 23.91 -9.55
N ASN A 247 -0.49 24.06 -8.22
CA ASN A 247 0.66 24.77 -7.65
C ASN A 247 1.83 23.87 -7.22
N ARG A 248 1.69 22.54 -7.30
CA ARG A 248 2.73 21.60 -6.85
C ARG A 248 3.98 21.63 -7.73
N LEU A 249 3.82 21.72 -9.05
CA LEU A 249 4.98 21.85 -9.95
C LEU A 249 5.75 23.14 -9.64
N ALA A 250 5.06 24.26 -9.40
CA ALA A 250 5.71 25.54 -9.13
C ALA A 250 6.35 25.63 -7.71
N SER A 251 5.71 25.07 -6.68
CA SER A 251 6.21 25.12 -5.29
C SER A 251 7.36 24.14 -5.03
N VAL A 252 7.31 22.95 -5.65
CA VAL A 252 8.38 21.93 -5.57
C VAL A 252 9.61 22.39 -6.36
N LEU A 253 9.41 22.97 -7.56
CA LEU A 253 10.52 23.52 -8.36
C LEU A 253 11.17 24.74 -7.68
N SER A 254 10.43 25.56 -6.94
CA SER A 254 10.97 26.75 -6.27
C SER A 254 11.66 26.49 -4.93
N ARG A 255 11.20 25.51 -4.13
CA ARG A 255 11.77 25.26 -2.79
C ARG A 255 13.07 24.46 -2.78
N ASN A 256 13.38 23.69 -3.82
CA ASN A 256 14.46 22.70 -3.74
C ASN A 256 15.41 22.67 -4.96
N LEU A 257 15.58 23.77 -5.70
CA LEU A 257 16.46 23.83 -6.88
C LEU A 257 17.96 23.53 -6.61
N LYS A 258 18.41 23.54 -5.33
CA LYS A 258 19.78 23.14 -4.95
C LYS A 258 19.90 21.72 -4.42
N THR A 259 18.85 21.16 -3.82
CA THR A 259 18.86 19.81 -3.23
C THR A 259 18.33 18.75 -4.21
N LEU A 260 17.34 19.09 -5.04
CA LEU A 260 16.74 18.17 -6.02
C LEU A 260 17.69 17.83 -7.16
N LYS A 261 18.62 18.71 -7.57
CA LYS A 261 19.56 18.39 -8.66
C LYS A 261 20.54 17.27 -8.32
N ALA A 262 20.73 16.93 -7.04
CA ALA A 262 21.54 15.78 -6.63
C ALA A 262 20.73 14.47 -6.57
N ASP A 263 19.41 14.54 -6.36
CA ASP A 263 18.52 13.37 -6.24
C ASP A 263 17.73 13.04 -7.54
N PHE A 264 17.80 13.90 -8.57
CA PHE A 264 17.15 13.68 -9.88
C PHE A 264 18.05 12.97 -10.91
N SER A 265 18.86 12.00 -10.46
CA SER A 265 18.90 10.74 -11.21
C SER A 265 17.72 9.94 -10.69
N LEU A 266 16.50 10.25 -11.15
CA LEU A 266 15.38 9.33 -10.93
C LEU A 266 15.70 8.12 -11.77
N ASP A 267 16.37 7.15 -11.15
CA ASP A 267 16.76 5.91 -11.78
C ASP A 267 15.50 5.22 -12.32
N LEU A 268 15.66 4.53 -13.46
CA LEU A 268 14.64 3.71 -14.12
C LEU A 268 13.82 2.89 -13.10
N ASN A 269 14.48 2.40 -12.05
CA ASN A 269 13.92 1.64 -10.93
C ASN A 269 12.76 2.35 -10.21
N TYR A 270 12.80 3.66 -9.98
CA TYR A 270 11.72 4.36 -9.26
C TYR A 270 10.42 4.39 -10.07
N GLU A 271 10.48 4.78 -11.35
CA GLU A 271 9.29 4.86 -12.19
C GLU A 271 8.72 3.45 -12.46
N THR A 272 9.60 2.46 -12.62
CA THR A 272 9.18 1.05 -12.72
C THR A 272 8.50 0.58 -11.43
N VAL A 273 9.06 0.81 -10.25
CA VAL A 273 8.41 0.43 -8.98
C VAL A 273 7.10 1.19 -8.77
N ALA A 274 7.10 2.51 -9.01
CA ALA A 274 5.91 3.34 -8.89
C ALA A 274 4.78 2.88 -9.81
N SER A 275 5.12 2.34 -10.98
CA SER A 275 4.18 1.79 -11.95
C SER A 275 3.46 0.53 -11.49
N GLN A 276 4.07 -0.27 -10.61
CA GLN A 276 3.47 -1.49 -10.09
C GLN A 276 2.34 -1.20 -9.09
N PHE A 277 2.28 0.00 -8.55
CA PHE A 277 1.22 0.42 -7.63
C PHE A 277 -0.10 0.80 -8.29
N ARG A 278 -0.22 0.67 -9.62
CA ARG A 278 -1.49 0.85 -10.36
C ARG A 278 -2.59 -0.10 -9.93
N THR A 279 -2.22 -1.33 -9.63
CA THR A 279 -3.16 -2.41 -9.30
C THR A 279 -3.45 -2.48 -7.81
N LEU A 280 -2.86 -1.60 -6.98
CA LEU A 280 -3.17 -1.46 -5.56
C LEU A 280 -4.51 -0.73 -5.39
N GLU A 281 -5.59 -1.34 -5.86
CA GLU A 281 -6.96 -0.84 -5.73
C GLU A 281 -7.61 -1.23 -4.39
N ALA A 282 -6.91 -1.98 -3.53
CA ALA A 282 -7.22 -2.11 -2.12
C ALA A 282 -5.94 -2.39 -1.34
N PRO A 283 -5.66 -1.67 -0.24
CA PRO A 283 -4.40 -1.82 0.47
C PRO A 283 -4.35 -3.13 1.26
N CYS A 284 -3.14 -3.58 1.60
CA CYS A 284 -2.84 -4.86 2.26
C CYS A 284 -3.67 -5.07 3.52
N LEU A 285 -4.77 -5.82 3.40
CA LEU A 285 -5.49 -6.34 4.57
C LEU A 285 -4.56 -7.35 5.24
N ARG A 286 -4.11 -7.05 6.47
CA ARG A 286 -3.54 -8.05 7.36
C ARG A 286 -4.64 -9.09 7.64
N LEU A 287 -4.64 -10.17 6.87
CA LEU A 287 -5.62 -11.23 7.01
C LEU A 287 -5.35 -12.00 8.30
N SER A 288 -6.18 -11.72 9.30
CA SER A 288 -6.47 -12.67 10.37
C SER A 288 -7.24 -13.86 9.77
N SER A 289 -6.52 -14.92 9.40
CA SER A 289 -7.00 -16.26 9.69
C SER A 289 -6.13 -16.79 10.83
N GLU A 290 -6.77 -17.28 11.88
CA GLU A 290 -6.16 -17.70 13.16
C GLU A 290 -5.22 -18.92 13.04
N HIS A 291 -4.57 -19.17 11.89
CA HIS A 291 -3.72 -20.36 11.73
C HIS A 291 -2.42 -20.18 10.93
N TYR A 292 -2.13 -19.05 10.26
CA TYR A 292 -1.06 -19.08 9.22
C TYR A 292 0.06 -18.04 9.30
N ASN A 293 0.11 -17.13 10.29
CA ASN A 293 1.10 -16.02 10.24
C ASN A 293 2.41 -16.22 11.00
N ALA A 294 2.55 -17.22 11.89
CA ALA A 294 3.80 -17.41 12.63
C ALA A 294 4.53 -18.70 12.23
N GLU A 295 3.81 -19.81 12.01
CA GLU A 295 4.43 -21.11 11.73
C GLU A 295 4.88 -21.29 10.27
N PHE A 296 4.15 -20.68 9.32
CA PHE A 296 4.43 -20.78 7.89
C PHE A 296 5.62 -19.91 7.45
N LEU A 297 5.70 -18.66 7.93
CA LEU A 297 6.88 -17.81 7.71
C LEU A 297 8.13 -18.37 8.41
N ASN A 298 7.98 -18.96 9.61
CA ASN A 298 9.08 -19.69 10.27
C ASN A 298 9.56 -20.95 9.52
N GLN A 299 8.75 -21.54 8.63
CA GLN A 299 9.20 -22.64 7.77
C GLN A 299 9.98 -22.13 6.55
N ILE A 300 9.67 -20.92 6.07
CA ILE A 300 10.33 -20.27 4.92
C ILE A 300 11.65 -19.61 5.35
N CYS A 301 11.75 -19.10 6.59
CA CYS A 301 12.90 -18.35 7.09
C CYS A 301 13.89 -19.16 7.95
N LYS A 302 13.74 -20.49 8.07
CA LYS A 302 14.80 -21.32 8.66
C LYS A 302 15.93 -21.53 7.63
N PRO A 303 17.17 -21.11 7.91
CA PRO A 303 18.30 -21.59 7.13
C PRO A 303 18.41 -23.08 7.39
N ASP A 304 18.18 -23.89 6.37
CA ASP A 304 18.56 -25.30 6.37
C ASP A 304 20.07 -25.32 6.60
N ALA A 305 20.47 -25.65 7.82
CA ALA A 305 21.85 -25.74 8.26
C ALA A 305 22.54 -26.92 7.57
N ARG A 306 22.71 -26.84 6.25
CA ARG A 306 23.69 -27.65 5.54
C ARG A 306 25.04 -26.97 5.70
N ARG A 307 25.71 -27.36 6.78
CA ARG A 307 27.15 -27.28 6.91
C ARG A 307 27.78 -27.64 5.57
N ILE A 308 28.57 -26.70 5.04
CA ILE A 308 29.70 -27.04 4.19
C ILE A 308 30.67 -27.81 5.10
N ASP A 309 30.49 -29.12 5.19
CA ASP A 309 31.54 -29.98 5.71
C ASP A 309 32.66 -29.99 4.66
N SER A 310 33.81 -29.52 5.12
CA SER A 310 35.10 -29.59 4.44
C SER A 310 35.34 -30.98 3.84
N ALA A 311 35.56 -31.03 2.53
CA ALA A 311 36.12 -32.21 1.87
C ALA A 311 37.55 -32.45 2.37
N PRO A 312 37.97 -33.71 2.57
CA PRO A 312 39.38 -34.06 2.76
C PRO A 312 40.20 -33.88 1.48
#